data_AF-D5ERP6-F1
#
_entry.id   AF-D5ERP6-F1
#
_cell.length_a   1.000
_cell.length_b   1.000
_cell.length_c   1.000
_cell.angle_alpha   90.00
_cell.angle_beta   90.00
_cell.angle_gamma   90.00
#
_symmetry.space_group_name_H-M   'P 1'
#
loop_
_entity.id
_entity.type
_entity.pdbx_description
1 polymer ?
#
loop_
_entity_poly.entity_id
_entity_poly.type
_entity_poly.pdbx_seq_one_letter_code
_entity_poly.pdbx_strand_id
1 'polypeptide(L)'
;MTHPGEVIKDELEFRGISQRRLAKEIGIPASQLNEVLNGKRSLSAELALLIGKALDLDAAPLLSLQMKYNLLSAKRNKSFIQRLKEIPKIAAVF
;
A
#
# COMPACT_ATOMS: atom_id res chain seq x y z
N MET A 1 -7.68 -2.65 9.73
CA MET A 1 -7.01 -1.49 9.12
C MET A 1 -6.87 -1.81 7.66
N THR A 2 -7.43 -0.97 6.81
CA THR A 2 -7.64 -1.21 5.38
C THR A 2 -6.31 -1.15 4.64
N HIS A 3 -6.04 -2.16 3.80
CA HIS A 3 -4.89 -2.10 2.88
C HIS A 3 -5.24 -1.11 1.75
N PRO A 4 -4.32 -0.26 1.25
CA PRO A 4 -4.63 0.65 0.14
C PRO A 4 -5.17 -0.09 -1.11
N GLY A 5 -4.79 -1.34 -1.30
CA GLY A 5 -5.35 -2.22 -2.33
C GLY A 5 -6.86 -2.46 -2.24
N GLU A 6 -7.44 -2.49 -1.04
CA GLU A 6 -8.90 -2.58 -0.86
C GLU A 6 -9.57 -1.26 -1.29
N VAL A 7 -9.02 -0.12 -0.88
CA VAL A 7 -9.53 1.20 -1.29
C VAL A 7 -9.52 1.37 -2.81
N ILE A 8 -8.46 0.90 -3.48
CA ILE A 8 -8.39 0.95 -4.95
C ILE A 8 -9.44 0.02 -5.58
N LYS A 9 -9.75 -1.14 -4.97
CA LYS A 9 -10.82 -2.02 -5.48
C LYS A 9 -12.18 -1.36 -5.36
N ASP A 10 -12.49 -0.77 -4.22
CA ASP A 10 -13.77 -0.09 -3.99
C ASP A 10 -13.97 1.05 -4.99
N GLU A 11 -12.90 1.81 -5.28
CA GLU A 11 -12.91 2.87 -6.27
C GLU A 11 -13.15 2.35 -7.70
N LEU A 12 -12.50 1.22 -8.06
CA LEU A 12 -12.68 0.58 -9.36
C LEU A 12 -14.12 0.06 -9.53
N GLU A 13 -14.68 -0.54 -8.50
CA GLU A 13 -16.06 -1.01 -8.47
C GLU A 13 -17.05 0.16 -8.62
N PHE A 14 -16.86 1.22 -7.82
CA PHE A 14 -17.68 2.44 -7.89
C PHE A 14 -17.69 3.07 -9.29
N ARG A 15 -16.55 3.08 -9.98
CA ARG A 15 -16.42 3.63 -11.34
C ARG A 15 -16.74 2.64 -12.46
N GLY A 16 -17.05 1.38 -12.16
CA GLY A 16 -17.24 0.32 -13.16
C GLY A 16 -15.99 0.04 -14.01
N ILE A 17 -14.79 0.29 -13.47
CA ILE A 17 -13.51 0.05 -14.16
C ILE A 17 -12.98 -1.32 -13.77
N SER A 18 -12.75 -2.19 -14.76
CA SER A 18 -12.12 -3.49 -14.45
C SER A 18 -10.65 -3.36 -14.09
N GLN A 19 -10.16 -4.22 -13.20
CA GLN A 19 -8.73 -4.28 -12.84
C GLN A 19 -7.84 -4.52 -14.07
N ARG A 20 -8.30 -5.33 -15.03
CA ARG A 20 -7.57 -5.59 -16.28
C ARG A 20 -7.44 -4.33 -17.13
N ARG A 21 -8.48 -3.50 -17.17
CA ARG A 21 -8.42 -2.20 -17.86
C ARG A 21 -7.41 -1.29 -17.18
N LEU A 22 -7.49 -1.12 -15.85
CA LEU A 22 -6.53 -0.29 -15.12
C LEU A 22 -5.09 -0.77 -15.36
N ALA A 23 -4.82 -2.07 -15.22
CA ALA A 23 -3.50 -2.65 -15.44
C ALA A 23 -2.95 -2.35 -16.85
N LYS A 24 -3.81 -2.44 -17.87
CA LYS A 24 -3.46 -2.08 -19.25
C LYS A 24 -3.10 -0.60 -19.40
N GLU A 25 -3.91 0.30 -18.84
CA GLU A 25 -3.69 1.75 -18.93
C GLU A 25 -2.39 2.19 -18.24
N ILE A 26 -2.08 1.60 -17.07
CA ILE A 26 -0.85 1.93 -16.32
C ILE A 26 0.38 1.12 -16.77
N GLY A 27 0.22 0.26 -17.79
CA GLY A 27 1.33 -0.48 -18.40
C GLY A 27 1.96 -1.56 -17.52
N ILE A 28 1.19 -2.22 -16.64
CA ILE A 28 1.70 -3.30 -15.78
C ILE A 28 0.95 -4.63 -16.00
N PRO A 29 1.56 -5.78 -15.65
CA PRO A 29 0.86 -7.05 -15.65
C PRO A 29 -0.35 -7.04 -14.70
N ALA A 30 -1.49 -7.57 -15.15
CA ALA A 30 -2.69 -7.67 -14.31
C ALA A 30 -2.45 -8.51 -13.04
N SER A 31 -1.53 -9.48 -13.08
CA SER A 31 -1.10 -10.25 -11.90
C SER A 31 -0.42 -9.37 -10.84
N GLN A 32 0.45 -8.46 -11.27
CA GLN A 32 1.12 -7.50 -10.38
C GLN A 32 0.11 -6.57 -9.73
N LEU A 33 -0.84 -6.03 -10.50
CA LEU A 33 -1.91 -5.21 -9.93
C LEU A 33 -2.73 -6.03 -8.93
N ASN A 34 -3.12 -7.25 -9.30
CA ASN A 34 -3.92 -8.14 -8.45
C ASN A 34 -3.22 -8.46 -7.11
N GLU A 35 -1.91 -8.66 -7.09
CA GLU A 35 -1.16 -8.85 -5.85
C GLU A 35 -1.24 -7.62 -4.92
N VAL A 36 -1.12 -6.41 -5.48
CA VAL A 36 -1.24 -5.16 -4.72
C VAL A 36 -2.65 -4.96 -4.19
N LEU A 37 -3.66 -5.18 -5.04
CA LEU A 37 -5.07 -5.05 -4.68
C LEU A 37 -5.50 -6.06 -3.60
N ASN A 38 -4.85 -7.22 -3.51
CA ASN A 38 -5.09 -8.22 -2.47
C ASN A 38 -4.14 -8.10 -1.27
N GLY A 39 -3.31 -7.06 -1.19
CA GLY A 39 -2.36 -6.87 -0.09
C GLY A 39 -1.24 -7.91 -0.01
N LYS A 40 -1.03 -8.70 -1.06
CA LYS A 40 0.10 -9.64 -1.18
C LYS A 40 1.40 -8.90 -1.49
N ARG A 41 1.29 -7.72 -2.10
CA ARG A 41 2.41 -6.82 -2.41
C ARG A 41 2.10 -5.42 -1.91
N SER A 42 3.12 -4.72 -1.41
CA SER A 42 2.99 -3.31 -1.04
C SER A 42 2.79 -2.43 -2.27
N LEU A 43 1.97 -1.39 -2.12
CA LEU A 43 1.86 -0.31 -3.10
C LEU A 43 3.13 0.55 -3.08
N SER A 44 3.86 0.60 -4.19
CA SER A 44 5.01 1.50 -4.36
C SER A 44 4.55 2.93 -4.71
N ALA A 45 5.44 3.91 -4.51
CA ALA A 45 5.20 5.30 -4.89
C ALA A 45 4.93 5.44 -6.41
N GLU A 46 5.72 4.78 -7.24
CA GLU A 46 5.54 4.77 -8.70
C GLU A 46 4.16 4.24 -9.09
N LEU A 47 3.74 3.12 -8.51
CA LEU A 47 2.43 2.54 -8.80
C LEU A 47 1.29 3.41 -8.29
N ALA A 48 1.45 4.03 -7.12
CA ALA A 48 0.46 4.98 -6.59
C ALA A 48 0.28 6.20 -7.51
N LEU A 49 1.37 6.75 -8.06
CA LEU A 49 1.32 7.86 -9.02
C LEU A 49 0.65 7.45 -10.33
N LEU A 50 0.96 6.26 -10.86
CA LEU A 50 0.31 5.74 -12.06
C LEU A 50 -1.19 5.55 -11.86
N ILE A 51 -1.60 4.94 -10.73
CA ILE A 51 -3.01 4.74 -10.39
C ILE A 51 -3.70 6.09 -10.16
N GLY A 52 -3.07 7.00 -9.43
CA GLY A 52 -3.57 8.36 -9.23
C GLY A 52 -3.80 9.10 -10.54
N LYS A 53 -2.85 9.00 -11.48
CA LYS A 53 -3.02 9.59 -12.81
C LYS A 53 -4.15 8.93 -13.62
N ALA A 54 -4.28 7.60 -13.58
CA ALA A 54 -5.28 6.86 -14.33
C ALA A 54 -6.71 7.03 -13.79
N LEU A 55 -6.84 7.26 -12.48
CA LEU A 55 -8.13 7.42 -11.80
C LEU A 55 -8.43 8.88 -11.45
N ASP A 56 -7.57 9.84 -11.82
CA ASP A 56 -7.70 11.24 -11.42
C ASP A 56 -7.85 11.42 -9.89
N LEU A 57 -6.91 10.82 -9.16
CA LEU A 57 -6.86 10.79 -7.69
C LEU A 57 -5.48 11.20 -7.19
N ASP A 58 -5.44 11.77 -5.98
CA ASP A 58 -4.18 12.00 -5.28
C ASP A 58 -3.57 10.67 -4.78
N ALA A 59 -2.27 10.49 -4.99
CA ALA A 59 -1.52 9.31 -4.57
C ALA A 59 -1.12 9.35 -3.08
N ALA A 60 -0.98 10.55 -2.49
CA ALA A 60 -0.49 10.70 -1.12
C ALA A 60 -1.38 10.00 -0.05
N PRO A 61 -2.72 10.03 -0.13
CA PRO A 61 -3.58 9.27 0.77
C PRO A 61 -3.34 7.75 0.71
N LEU A 62 -3.14 7.19 -0.50
CA LEU A 62 -2.90 5.76 -0.68
C LEU A 62 -1.55 5.33 -0.08
N LEU A 63 -0.50 6.13 -0.25
CA LEU A 63 0.80 5.87 0.34
C LEU A 63 0.78 6.00 1.87
N SER A 64 0.01 6.95 2.40
CA SER A 64 -0.21 7.08 3.84
C SER A 64 -0.88 5.85 4.43
N LEU A 65 -1.86 5.26 3.73
CA LEU A 65 -2.46 3.98 4.10
C LEU A 65 -1.45 2.83 4.04
N GLN A 66 -0.62 2.76 2.99
CA GLN A 66 0.43 1.74 2.89
C GLN A 66 1.40 1.82 4.08
N MET A 67 1.82 3.03 4.44
CA MET A 67 2.75 3.23 5.56
C MET A 67 2.13 2.78 6.89
N LYS A 68 0.88 3.18 7.15
CA LYS A 68 0.14 2.74 8.35
C LYS A 68 0.01 1.21 8.40
N TYR A 69 -0.35 0.58 7.28
CA TYR A 69 -0.45 -0.86 7.16
C TYR A 69 0.90 -1.55 7.45
N ASN A 70 1.99 -1.07 6.85
CA ASN A 70 3.33 -1.61 7.04
C ASN A 70 3.77 -1.55 8.50
N LEU A 71 3.52 -0.43 9.19
CA LEU A 71 3.83 -0.27 10.61
C LEU A 71 3.04 -1.26 11.48
N LEU A 72 1.75 -1.45 11.22
CA LEU A 72 0.95 -2.43 11.95
C LEU A 72 1.43 -3.86 11.69
N SER A 73 1.74 -4.20 10.44
CA SER A 73 2.25 -5.52 10.07
C SER A 73 3.60 -5.81 10.75
N ALA A 74 4.50 -4.84 10.78
CA ALA A 74 5.75 -4.94 11.52
C ALA A 74 5.51 -5.15 13.03
N LYS A 75 4.54 -4.44 13.63
CA LYS A 75 4.18 -4.59 15.04
C LYS A 75 3.55 -5.95 15.38
N ARG A 76 3.05 -6.70 14.41
CA ARG A 76 2.51 -8.06 14.62
C ARG A 76 3.59 -9.15 14.58
N ASN A 77 4.77 -8.83 14.04
CA ASN A 77 5.88 -9.77 14.00
C ASN A 77 6.51 -9.91 15.40
N LYS A 78 6.26 -11.04 16.07
CA LYS A 78 6.72 -11.29 17.45
C LYS A 78 8.24 -11.23 17.59
N SER A 79 9.00 -11.80 16.65
CA SER A 79 10.47 -11.79 16.73
C SER A 79 11.02 -10.38 16.54
N PHE A 80 10.42 -9.60 15.64
CA PHE A 80 10.78 -8.20 15.46
C PHE A 80 10.45 -7.34 16.69
N ILE A 81 9.28 -7.55 17.31
CA ILE A 81 8.90 -6.87 18.56
C ILE A 81 9.85 -7.23 19.70
N GLN A 82 10.27 -8.49 19.81
CA GLN A 82 11.23 -8.91 20.83
C GLN A 82 12.56 -8.16 20.66
N ARG A 83 13.09 -8.14 19.43
CA ARG A 83 14.29 -7.37 19.10
C ARG A 83 14.12 -5.88 19.39
N LEU A 84 12.96 -5.28 19.11
CA LEU A 84 12.68 -3.88 19.41
C LEU A 84 12.75 -3.55 20.92
N LYS A 85 12.37 -4.48 21.80
CA LYS A 85 12.43 -4.27 23.26
C LYS A 85 13.85 -4.28 23.82
N GLU A 86 14.75 -4.98 23.14
CA GLU A 86 16.15 -5.12 23.54
C GLU A 86 17.00 -3.90 23.11
N ILE A 87 16.46 -3.04 22.24
CA ILE A 87 17.16 -1.83 21.78
C ILE A 87 17.06 -0.74 22.86
N PRO A 88 18.18 -0.27 23.43
CA PRO A 88 18.17 0.82 24.40
C PRO A 88 17.83 2.16 23.73
N LYS A 89 17.28 3.10 24.50
CA LYS A 89 17.09 4.49 24.04
C LYS A 89 18.45 5.18 24.01
N ILE A 90 18.94 5.49 22.80
CA ILE A 90 20.25 6.13 22.59
C ILE A 90 20.13 7.66 22.41
N ALA A 91 18.91 8.17 22.14
CA ALA A 91 18.69 9.60 22.04
C ALA A 91 18.96 10.26 23.40
N ALA A 92 20.15 10.85 23.53
CA ALA A 92 20.55 11.66 24.65
C ALA A 92 19.67 12.92 24.70
N VAL A 93 19.28 13.28 25.92
CA VAL A 93 18.78 14.61 26.25
C VAL A 93 19.91 15.59 25.90
N PHE A 94 19.69 16.40 24.88
CA PHE A 94 20.41 17.65 24.64
C PHE A 94 19.39 18.78 24.65
#